data_AF-A0A3B9NK03-F1
#
_entry.id   AF-A0A3B9NK03-F1
#
_cell.length_a   1.000
_cell.length_b   1.000
_cell.length_c   1.000
_cell.angle_alpha   90.00
_cell.angle_beta   90.00
_cell.angle_gamma   90.00
#
_symmetry.space_group_name_H-M   'P 1'
#
loop_
_entity.id
_entity.type
_entity.pdbx_description
1 polymer ?
#
loop_
_entity_poly.entity_id
_entity_poly.type
_entity_poly.pdbx_seq_one_letter_code
_entity_poly.pdbx_strand_id
1 'polypeptide(L)'
;GNTIKIEGTIQDITASHQAMDQIKKQNETLCEIAWLQSHSIRAPLTRIMSLIYLSKELDGGGKSTAEIMDLIMDSAKELDAVIAQITVKTNLIHH
;
A
#
# COMPACT_ATOMS: atom_id res chain seq x y z
N GLY A 1 -46.51 -4.61 22.93
CA GLY A 1 -45.86 -5.93 23.10
C GLY A 1 -45.06 -6.33 21.87
N ASN A 2 -45.72 -6.75 20.80
CA ASN A 2 -45.06 -7.31 19.62
C ASN A 2 -44.34 -6.28 18.73
N THR A 3 -44.84 -5.06 18.60
CA THR A 3 -44.26 -4.04 17.71
C THR A 3 -42.85 -3.62 18.14
N ILE A 4 -42.64 -3.39 19.44
CA ILE A 4 -41.32 -3.03 20.01
C ILE A 4 -40.30 -4.16 19.82
N LYS A 5 -40.75 -5.42 19.87
CA LYS A 5 -39.88 -6.59 19.71
C LYS A 5 -39.41 -6.77 18.26
N ILE A 6 -40.31 -6.52 17.30
CA ILE A 6 -40.00 -6.56 15.86
C ILE A 6 -39.07 -5.40 15.46
N GLU A 7 -39.35 -4.18 15.93
CA GLU A 7 -38.49 -3.01 15.70
C GLU A 7 -37.07 -3.23 16.23
N GLY A 8 -36.95 -3.79 17.45
CA GLY A 8 -35.65 -4.13 18.03
C GLY A 8 -34.87 -5.18 17.23
N THR A 9 -35.52 -6.24 16.76
CA THR A 9 -34.87 -7.29 15.95
C THR A 9 -34.40 -6.75 14.58
N ILE A 10 -35.19 -5.89 13.93
CA ILE A 10 -34.80 -5.30 12.64
C ILE A 10 -33.61 -4.34 12.82
N GLN A 11 -33.59 -3.55 13.90
CA GLN A 11 -32.50 -2.63 14.18
C GLN A 11 -31.17 -3.36 14.45
N ASP A 12 -31.22 -4.47 15.19
CA ASP A 12 -30.04 -5.30 15.51
C ASP A 12 -29.46 -5.98 14.25
N ILE A 13 -30.33 -6.55 13.40
CA ILE A 13 -29.94 -7.12 12.12
C ILE A 13 -29.31 -6.05 11.21
N THR A 14 -29.89 -4.86 11.16
CA THR A 14 -29.37 -3.75 10.34
C THR A 14 -27.99 -3.31 10.81
N ALA A 15 -27.77 -3.17 12.12
CA ALA A 15 -26.47 -2.82 12.68
C ALA A 15 -25.41 -3.89 12.41
N SER A 16 -25.78 -5.17 12.50
CA SER A 16 -24.90 -6.29 12.18
C SER A 16 -24.46 -6.29 10.71
N HIS A 17 -25.39 -6.07 9.78
CA HIS A 17 -25.08 -5.96 8.35
C HIS A 17 -24.13 -4.79 8.06
N GLN A 18 -24.38 -3.61 8.64
CA GLN A 18 -23.52 -2.43 8.46
C GLN A 18 -22.09 -2.67 8.99
N ALA A 19 -21.94 -3.34 10.14
CA ALA A 19 -20.63 -3.69 10.68
C ALA A 19 -19.88 -4.67 9.76
N MET A 20 -20.58 -5.66 9.20
CA MET A 20 -19.99 -6.62 8.27
C MET A 20 -19.51 -5.96 6.97
N ASP A 21 -20.31 -5.04 6.42
CA ASP A 21 -19.93 -4.28 5.22
C ASP A 21 -18.70 -3.40 5.47
N GLN A 22 -18.62 -2.76 6.64
CA GLN A 22 -17.45 -1.97 7.04
C GLN A 22 -16.19 -2.83 7.18
N ILE A 23 -16.30 -3.99 7.84
CA ILE A 23 -15.18 -4.95 7.97
C ILE A 23 -14.71 -5.43 6.59
N LYS A 24 -15.64 -5.72 5.68
CA LYS A 24 -15.31 -6.14 4.32
C LYS A 24 -14.52 -5.05 3.58
N LYS A 25 -14.99 -3.80 3.63
CA LYS A 25 -14.32 -2.66 3.00
C LYS A 25 -12.93 -2.40 3.58
N GLN A 26 -12.77 -2.55 4.89
CA GLN A 26 -11.45 -2.46 5.55
C GLN A 26 -10.52 -3.59 5.07
N ASN A 27 -11.01 -4.83 4.97
CA ASN A 27 -10.22 -5.96 4.49
C ASN A 27 -9.76 -5.77 3.03
N GLU A 28 -10.64 -5.30 2.16
CA GLU A 28 -10.30 -4.94 0.78
C GLU A 28 -9.16 -3.90 0.75
N THR A 29 -9.27 -2.83 1.56
CA THR A 29 -8.22 -1.79 1.64
C THR A 29 -6.90 -2.34 2.20
N LEU A 30 -6.95 -3.21 3.20
CA LEU A 30 -5.76 -3.87 3.77
C LEU A 30 -5.07 -4.77 2.73
N CYS A 31 -5.83 -5.50 1.91
CA CYS A 31 -5.29 -6.30 0.82
C CYS A 31 -4.58 -5.43 -0.23
N GLU A 32 -5.16 -4.27 -0.58
CA GLU A 32 -4.51 -3.32 -1.48
C GLU A 32 -3.19 -2.77 -0.90
N ILE A 33 -3.17 -2.43 0.40
CA ILE A 33 -1.96 -2.00 1.10
C ILE A 33 -0.89 -3.11 1.05
N ALA A 34 -1.28 -4.35 1.34
CA ALA A 34 -0.37 -5.49 1.30
C ALA A 34 0.22 -5.72 -0.10
N TRP A 35 -0.56 -5.51 -1.17
CA TRP A 35 -0.08 -5.59 -2.54
C TRP A 35 0.93 -4.47 -2.87
N LEU A 36 0.63 -3.22 -2.48
CA LEU A 36 1.55 -2.09 -2.64
C LEU A 36 2.87 -2.34 -1.90
N GLN A 37 2.81 -2.86 -0.68
CA GLN A 37 3.98 -3.08 0.16
C GLN A 37 4.84 -4.27 -0.31
N SER A 38 4.22 -5.40 -0.67
CA SER A 38 4.97 -6.59 -1.06
C SER A 38 5.50 -6.51 -2.49
N HIS A 39 4.77 -5.87 -3.40
CA HIS A 39 5.09 -5.89 -4.82
C HIS A 39 5.56 -4.52 -5.33
N SER A 40 4.78 -3.46 -5.09
CA SER A 40 5.09 -2.13 -5.67
C SER A 40 6.28 -1.45 -5.01
N ILE A 41 6.53 -1.64 -3.71
CA ILE A 41 7.77 -1.18 -3.04
C ILE A 41 8.98 -1.98 -3.51
N ARG A 42 8.81 -3.29 -3.75
CA ARG A 42 9.93 -4.19 -4.01
C ARG A 42 10.63 -3.86 -5.34
N ALA A 43 9.88 -3.43 -6.35
CA ALA A 43 10.44 -3.07 -7.65
C ALA A 43 11.47 -1.92 -7.59
N PRO A 44 11.13 -0.70 -7.11
CA PRO A 44 12.09 0.39 -7.03
C PRO A 44 13.22 0.11 -6.03
N LEU A 45 12.95 -0.59 -4.92
CA LEU A 45 14.01 -0.99 -3.98
C LEU A 45 15.04 -1.93 -4.63
N THR A 46 14.56 -2.94 -5.36
CA THR A 46 15.45 -3.89 -6.06
C THR A 46 16.28 -3.14 -7.10
N ARG A 47 15.67 -2.20 -7.83
CA ARG A 47 16.37 -1.34 -8.81
C ARG A 47 17.48 -0.52 -8.16
N ILE A 48 17.22 0.11 -7.02
CA ILE A 48 18.25 0.84 -6.25
C ILE A 48 19.40 -0.10 -5.88
N MET A 49 19.10 -1.27 -5.30
CA MET A 49 20.13 -2.23 -4.89
C MET A 49 20.97 -2.71 -6.08
N SER A 50 20.34 -3.01 -7.21
CA SER A 50 21.02 -3.44 -8.43
C SER A 50 21.89 -2.35 -9.04
N LEU A 51 21.45 -1.07 -9.00
CA LEU A 51 22.25 0.06 -9.48
C LEU A 51 23.47 0.32 -8.58
N ILE A 52 23.32 0.17 -7.26
CA ILE A 52 24.43 0.24 -6.32
C ILE A 52 25.42 -0.90 -6.58
N TYR A 53 24.92 -2.13 -6.79
CA TYR A 53 25.75 -3.28 -7.14
C TYR A 53 26.50 -3.06 -8.46
N LEU A 54 25.81 -2.58 -9.50
CA LEU A 54 26.40 -2.21 -10.79
C LEU A 54 27.52 -1.19 -10.62
N SER A 55 27.29 -0.16 -9.81
CA SER A 55 28.29 0.89 -9.56
C SER A 55 29.51 0.40 -8.80
N LYS A 56 29.34 -0.51 -7.84
CA LYS A 56 30.43 -0.93 -6.93
C LYS A 56 31.19 -2.14 -7.43
N GLU A 57 30.50 -3.11 -8.01
CA GLU A 57 31.04 -4.45 -8.27
C GLU A 57 31.26 -4.70 -9.77
N LEU A 58 30.64 -3.90 -10.65
CA LEU A 58 30.68 -4.08 -12.10
C LEU A 58 31.22 -2.85 -12.86
N ASP A 59 31.97 -1.98 -12.18
CA ASP A 59 32.60 -0.77 -12.75
C ASP A 59 31.60 0.11 -13.54
N GLY A 60 30.38 0.22 -13.03
CA GLY A 60 29.31 1.02 -13.61
C GLY A 60 28.69 0.46 -14.90
N GLY A 61 29.16 -0.67 -15.43
CA GLY A 61 28.63 -1.28 -16.65
C GLY A 61 28.59 -0.34 -17.86
N GLY A 62 29.58 0.54 -17.97
CA GLY A 62 29.66 1.56 -19.02
C GLY A 62 28.83 2.82 -18.78
N LYS A 63 28.20 2.96 -17.60
CA LYS A 63 27.53 4.19 -17.17
C LYS A 63 28.43 5.00 -16.26
N SER A 64 28.37 6.32 -16.39
CA SER A 64 29.00 7.22 -15.43
C SER A 64 28.31 7.16 -14.06
N THR A 65 29.03 7.52 -13.01
CA THR A 65 28.47 7.65 -11.66
C THR A 65 27.26 8.59 -11.64
N ALA A 66 27.30 9.69 -12.40
CA ALA A 66 26.18 10.63 -12.48
C ALA A 66 24.91 9.99 -13.04
N GLU A 67 25.02 9.25 -14.15
CA GLU A 67 23.88 8.52 -14.73
C GLU A 67 23.30 7.48 -13.78
N ILE A 68 24.16 6.75 -13.04
CA ILE A 68 23.68 5.77 -12.06
C ILE A 68 22.94 6.47 -10.91
N MET A 69 23.46 7.61 -10.44
CA MET A 69 22.84 8.38 -9.37
C MET A 69 21.48 8.96 -9.79
N ASP A 70 21.33 9.40 -11.03
CA ASP A 70 20.04 9.84 -11.57
C ASP A 70 19.03 8.69 -11.61
N LEU A 71 19.45 7.50 -12.05
CA LEU A 71 18.61 6.30 -12.04
C LEU A 71 18.20 5.85 -10.63
N ILE A 72 19.11 5.98 -9.66
CA ILE A 72 18.81 5.72 -8.23
C ILE A 72 17.79 6.74 -7.73
N MET A 73 17.98 8.02 -8.03
CA MET A 73 17.08 9.09 -7.62
C MET A 73 15.66 8.88 -8.16
N ASP A 74 15.53 8.49 -9.43
CA ASP A 74 14.23 8.18 -10.01
C ASP A 74 13.58 6.95 -9.37
N SER A 75 14.38 5.96 -8.97
CA SER A 75 13.89 4.82 -8.17
C SER A 75 13.42 5.24 -6.78
N ALA A 76 14.15 6.14 -6.13
CA ALA A 76 13.81 6.63 -4.81
C ALA A 76 12.50 7.43 -4.83
N LYS A 77 12.29 8.26 -5.86
CA LYS A 77 11.02 8.99 -6.07
C LYS A 77 9.84 8.05 -6.31
N GLU A 78 10.02 7.00 -7.11
CA GLU A 78 8.98 5.98 -7.32
C GLU A 78 8.63 5.28 -6.00
N LEU A 79 9.64 4.89 -5.22
CA LEU A 79 9.46 4.29 -3.91
C LEU A 79 8.68 5.22 -2.96
N ASP A 80 9.06 6.50 -2.89
CA ASP A 80 8.39 7.51 -2.07
C ASP A 80 6.90 7.68 -2.47
N ALA A 81 6.62 7.70 -3.78
CA ALA A 81 5.25 7.76 -4.27
C ALA A 81 4.40 6.54 -3.86
N VAL A 82 4.99 5.34 -3.81
CA VAL A 82 4.29 4.13 -3.31
C VAL A 82 4.05 4.22 -1.80
N ILE A 83 5.03 4.73 -1.04
CA ILE A 83 4.87 4.94 0.41
C ILE A 83 3.76 5.96 0.70
N ALA A 84 3.72 7.07 -0.03
CA ALA A 84 2.67 8.08 0.10
C ALA A 84 1.27 7.48 -0.15
N GLN A 85 1.13 6.61 -1.15
CA GLN A 85 -0.13 5.90 -1.42
C GLN A 85 -0.54 4.98 -0.26
N ILE A 86 0.41 4.27 0.36
CA ILE A 86 0.15 3.44 1.54
C ILE A 86 -0.31 4.31 2.72
N THR A 87 0.34 5.46 2.96
CA THR A 87 -0.06 6.39 4.03
C THR A 87 -1.48 6.89 3.82
N VAL A 88 -1.83 7.32 2.61
CA VAL A 88 -3.19 7.76 2.27
C VAL A 88 -4.21 6.65 2.50
N LYS A 89 -3.95 5.43 2.01
CA LYS A 89 -4.87 4.29 2.18
C LYS A 89 -5.01 3.87 3.65
N THR A 90 -3.93 3.89 4.42
CA THR A 90 -3.96 3.57 5.85
C THR A 90 -4.84 4.57 6.61
N ASN A 91 -4.75 5.86 6.28
CA ASN A 91 -5.58 6.89 6.92
C ASN A 91 -7.08 6.71 6.61
N LEU A 92 -7.45 6.13 5.46
CA LEU A 92 -8.85 5.83 5.12
C LEU A 92 -9.44 4.68 5.97
N ILE A 93 -8.60 3.86 6.62
CA ILE A 93 -9.06 2.78 7.50
C ILE A 93 -9.29 3.29 8.93
N HIS A 94 -8.53 4.29 9.35
CA HIS A 94 -8.58 4.86 10.70
C HIS A 94 -9.67 5.92 10.90
N HIS A 95 -10.33 6.36 9.84
CA HIS A 95 -11.46 7.29 9.85
C HIS A 95 -12.73 6.62 9.31
#